data_AF-A0A7V5DCV2-F1
#
_entry.id   AF-A0A7V5DCV2-F1
#
_cell.length_a   1.000
_cell.length_b   1.000
_cell.length_c   1.000
_cell.angle_alpha   90.00
_cell.angle_beta   90.00
_cell.angle_gamma   90.00
#
_symmetry.space_group_name_H-M   'P 1'
#
loop_
_entity.id
_entity.type
_entity.pdbx_description
1 polymer ?
#
loop_
_entity_poly.entity_id
_entity_poly.type
_entity_poly.pdbx_seq_one_letter_code
_entity_poly.pdbx_strand_id
1 'polypeptide(L)' 'SRIPGIRIYEVGISYYGRSYAEGKKIGAKDGFRAIYCILKYNLWAK' A
#
# COMPACT_ATOMS: atom_id res chain seq x y z
N SER A 1 -16.51 -12.24 -20.90
CA SER A 1 -15.43 -11.85 -21.85
C SER A 1 -15.58 -12.55 -23.20
N ARG A 2 -16.77 -12.50 -23.83
CA ARG A 2 -17.10 -13.36 -24.99
C ARG A 2 -17.89 -12.63 -26.07
N ILE A 3 -17.37 -11.50 -26.55
CA ILE A 3 -17.92 -10.82 -27.73
C ILE A 3 -17.05 -11.27 -28.93
N PRO A 4 -17.58 -12.04 -29.89
CA PRO A 4 -16.84 -12.46 -31.07
C PRO A 4 -16.52 -11.24 -31.95
N GLY A 5 -15.23 -11.03 -32.26
CA GLY A 5 -14.76 -9.92 -33.12
C GLY A 5 -13.97 -8.82 -32.42
N ILE A 6 -13.79 -8.86 -31.09
CA ILE A 6 -12.93 -7.90 -30.39
C ILE A 6 -11.46 -8.31 -30.51
N ARG A 7 -10.63 -7.40 -31.01
CA ARG A 7 -9.16 -7.52 -31.01
C ARG A 7 -8.61 -6.87 -29.74
N ILE A 8 -8.14 -7.69 -28.81
CA ILE A 8 -7.51 -7.23 -27.57
C ILE A 8 -6.02 -7.09 -27.87
N TYR A 9 -5.49 -5.88 -27.68
CA TYR A 9 -4.07 -5.59 -27.79
C TYR A 9 -3.55 -5.23 -26.41
N GLU A 10 -2.43 -5.83 -26.01
CA GLU A 10 -1.73 -5.41 -24.80
C GLU A 10 -1.03 -4.09 -25.09
N VAL A 11 -1.50 -3.03 -24.43
CA VAL A 11 -0.79 -1.76 -24.39
C VAL A 11 -0.02 -1.73 -23.09
N GLY A 12 1.28 -1.46 -23.17
CA GLY A 12 2.12 -1.31 -21.99
C GLY A 12 1.60 -0.18 -21.11
N ILE A 13 1.22 -0.50 -19.87
CA ILE A 13 0.85 0.50 -18.88
C ILE A 13 2.13 1.20 -18.43
N SER A 14 2.24 2.50 -18.71
CA SER A 14 3.32 3.33 -18.19
C SER A 14 2.87 3.92 -16.85
N TYR A 15 3.39 3.38 -15.76
CA TYR A 15 3.20 3.96 -14.44
C TYR A 15 4.26 5.04 -14.21
N TYR A 16 3.82 6.27 -13.94
CA TYR A 16 4.72 7.27 -13.37
C TYR A 16 5.09 6.82 -11.96
N GLY A 17 6.33 6.38 -11.79
CA GLY A 17 6.86 6.04 -10.47
C GLY A 17 6.67 7.22 -9.53
N ARG A 18 5.91 7.01 -8.45
CA ARG A 18 5.80 7.99 -7.37
C ARG A 18 7.19 8.37 -6.90
N SER A 19 7.48 9.67 -6.84
CA SER A 19 8.77 10.12 -6.35
C SER A 19 8.93 9.78 -4.87
N TYR A 20 10.15 9.58 -4.39
CA TYR A 20 10.41 9.39 -2.95
C TYR A 20 9.86 10.54 -2.09
N ALA A 21 9.66 11.72 -2.66
CA ALA A 21 9.03 12.86 -2.01
C ALA A 21 7.49 12.68 -1.80
N GLU A 22 6.84 11.83 -2.60
CA GLU A 22 5.44 11.38 -2.43
C GLU A 22 5.31 10.11 -1.59
N GLY A 23 6.44 9.55 -1.15
CA GLY A 23 6.48 8.43 -0.22
C GLY A 23 5.75 8.76 1.07
N LYS A 24 5.12 7.75 1.68
CA LYS A 24 4.43 7.90 2.95
C LYS A 24 5.45 8.36 4.00
N LYS A 25 5.31 9.59 4.50
CA LYS A 25 6.17 10.21 5.52
C LYS A 25 5.93 9.57 6.90
N ILE A 26 6.15 8.26 7.02
CA ILE A 26 6.09 7.55 8.29
C ILE A 26 7.24 8.09 9.13
N GLY A 27 6.90 8.85 10.16
CA GLY A 27 7.89 9.34 11.12
C GLY A 27 8.15 8.32 12.21
N ALA A 28 9.23 8.53 12.98
CA ALA A 28 9.51 7.72 14.17
C ALA A 28 8.32 7.70 15.16
N LYS A 29 7.54 8.80 15.21
CA LYS A 29 6.33 8.92 16.05
C LYS A 29 5.25 7.90 15.69
N ASP A 30 5.07 7.57 14.41
CA ASP A 30 4.13 6.55 13.97
C ASP A 30 4.61 5.15 14.37
N GLY A 31 5.94 4.92 14.34
CA GLY A 31 6.57 3.70 14.84
C GLY A 31 6.34 3.49 16.34
N PHE A 32 6.55 4.52 17.18
CA PHE A 32 6.29 4.43 18.62
C PHE A 32 4.82 4.18 18.94
N ARG A 33 3.89 4.83 18.21
CA ARG A 33 2.46 4.56 18.34
C ARG A 33 2.10 3.13 17.96
N ALA A 34 2.67 2.60 16.88
CA ALA A 34 2.45 1.23 16.47
C ALA A 34 2.94 0.23 17.53
N ILE A 35 4.15 0.44 18.06
CA ILE A 35 4.72 -0.41 19.13
C ILE A 35 3.85 -0.34 20.39
N TYR A 36 3.42 0.86 20.81
CA TYR A 36 2.53 1.03 21.96
C TYR A 36 1.19 0.29 21.78
N CYS A 37 0.54 0.42 20.62
CA CYS A 37 -0.70 -0.29 20.32
C CYS A 37 -0.50 -1.81 20.31
N ILE A 38 0.57 -2.30 19.67
CA ILE A 38 0.89 -3.73 19.65
C ILE A 38 1.09 -4.24 21.07
N LEU A 39 1.89 -3.56 21.89
CA LEU A 39 2.14 -4.00 23.27
C LEU A 39 0.86 -3.96 24.11
N LYS A 40 0.11 -2.85 24.06
CA LYS A 40 -1.12 -2.67 24.84
C LYS A 40 -2.18 -3.71 24.50
N TYR A 41 -2.46 -3.93 23.22
CA TYR A 41 -3.55 -4.82 22.81
C TYR A 41 -3.12 -6.29 22.66
N ASN A 42 -1.83 -6.61 22.73
CA ASN A 42 -1.35 -7.99 22.66
C ASN A 42 -0.95 -8.55 24.04
N LEU A 43 -0.39 -7.73 24.95
CA LEU A 43 -0.02 -8.18 26.31
C LEU A 43 -1.16 -8.06 27.33
N TRP A 44 -2.13 -7.17 27.11
CA TRP A 44 -3.23 -6.91 28.06
C TRP A 44 -4.61 -7.35 27.55
N ALA A 45 -4.69 -7.95 26.36
CA ALA A 45 -5.91 -8.60 25.87
C ALA A 45 -6.05 -10.05 26.37
N LYS A 46 -5.37 -10.39 27.48
CA LYS A 46 -5.48 -11.67 28.17
C LYS A 46 -5.88 -11.45 29.62
#